data_AF-A0A7J3QTC1-F1
#
_entry.id   AF-A0A7J3QTC1-F1
#
_cell.length_a   1.000
_cell.length_b   1.000
_cell.length_c   1.000
_cell.angle_alpha   90.00
_cell.angle_beta   90.00
_cell.angle_gamma   90.00
#
_symmetry.space_group_name_H-M   'P 1'
#
loop_
_entity.id
_entity.type
_entity.pdbx_description
1 polymer ?
#
loop_
_entity_poly.entity_id
_entity_poly.type
_entity_poly.pdbx_seq_one_letter_code
_entity_poly.pdbx_strand_id
1 'polypeptide(L)'
;MAKASILTALTIILLGFGVPALSVYFSVFHGFNFIVAGLVAILALIVAGVLVVIGLAIGSEELPSEKIKPSEIERLNLLRAHQRATLEELDEIIVILREIRDVLKSAQE
;
A
#
# COMPACT_ATOMS: atom_id res chain seq x y z
N MET A 1 9.59 -17.65 -4.54
CA MET A 1 8.16 -17.28 -4.59
C MET A 1 7.90 -15.95 -5.30
N ALA A 2 8.69 -14.88 -5.08
CA ALA A 2 8.52 -13.60 -5.78
C ALA A 2 8.47 -13.69 -7.33
N LYS A 3 9.32 -14.53 -7.95
CA LYS A 3 9.32 -14.71 -9.41
C LYS A 3 8.01 -15.29 -9.96
N ALA A 4 7.35 -16.16 -9.20
CA ALA A 4 6.07 -16.75 -9.61
C ALA A 4 4.92 -15.74 -9.51
N SER A 5 4.88 -14.94 -8.44
CA SER A 5 3.91 -13.86 -8.26
C SER A 5 4.03 -12.75 -9.32
N ILE A 6 5.27 -12.39 -9.70
CA ILE A 6 5.53 -11.44 -10.78
C ILE A 6 5.06 -12.00 -12.13
N LEU A 7 5.32 -13.28 -12.39
CA LEU A 7 4.87 -13.95 -13.62
C LEU A 7 3.34 -13.98 -13.70
N THR A 8 2.65 -14.32 -12.61
CA THR A 8 1.18 -14.34 -12.57
C THR A 8 0.58 -12.95 -12.76
N ALA A 9 1.15 -11.91 -12.12
CA ALA A 9 0.71 -10.54 -12.30
C ALA A 9 0.87 -10.09 -13.76
N LEU A 10 2.00 -10.41 -14.39
CA LEU A 10 2.26 -10.09 -15.79
C LEU A 10 1.29 -10.80 -16.74
N THR A 11 0.94 -12.06 -16.46
CA THR A 11 -0.06 -12.80 -17.25
C THR A 11 -1.46 -12.20 -17.12
N ILE A 12 -1.86 -11.76 -15.92
CA ILE A 12 -3.17 -11.13 -15.70
C ILE A 12 -3.27 -9.80 -16.46
N ILE A 13 -2.20 -9.00 -16.46
CA ILE A 13 -2.14 -7.72 -17.20
C ILE A 13 -2.21 -7.97 -18.70
N LEU A 14 -1.45 -8.94 -19.22
CA LEU A 14 -1.50 -9.31 -20.64
C LEU A 14 -2.87 -9.84 -21.06
N LEU A 15 -3.56 -10.57 -20.18
CA LEU A 15 -4.87 -11.15 -20.50
C LEU A 15 -6.00 -10.11 -20.40
N GLY A 16 -5.94 -9.23 -19.39
CA GLY A 16 -6.94 -8.18 -19.18
C GLY A 16 -6.80 -6.97 -20.11
N PHE A 17 -5.59 -6.65 -20.56
CA PHE A 17 -5.35 -5.50 -21.46
C PHE A 17 -4.86 -5.90 -22.85
N GLY A 18 -3.97 -6.89 -22.92
CA GLY A 18 -3.41 -7.34 -24.20
C GLY A 18 -4.45 -8.00 -25.11
N VAL A 19 -5.25 -8.93 -24.59
CA VAL A 19 -6.27 -9.63 -25.40
C VAL A 19 -7.33 -8.67 -25.96
N PRO A 20 -7.92 -7.75 -25.17
CA PRO A 20 -8.84 -6.75 -25.71
C PRO A 20 -8.19 -5.83 -26.74
N ALA A 21 -6.98 -5.31 -26.47
CA ALA A 21 -6.28 -4.41 -27.38
C ALA A 21 -5.96 -5.07 -28.73
N LEU A 22 -5.48 -6.32 -28.71
CA LEU A 22 -5.24 -7.12 -29.91
C LEU A 22 -6.54 -7.43 -30.67
N SER A 23 -7.63 -7.73 -29.96
CA SER A 23 -8.94 -7.99 -30.60
C SER A 23 -9.45 -6.77 -31.37
N VAL A 24 -9.29 -5.56 -30.81
CA VAL A 24 -9.66 -4.30 -31.45
C VAL A 24 -8.74 -4.01 -32.64
N TYR A 25 -7.43 -4.24 -32.48
CA TYR A 25 -6.46 -4.05 -33.57
C TYR A 25 -6.75 -4.96 -34.78
N PHE A 26 -7.00 -6.25 -34.55
CA PHE A 26 -7.36 -7.18 -35.62
C PHE A 26 -8.71 -6.87 -36.26
N SER A 27 -9.68 -6.40 -35.48
CA SER A 27 -10.98 -5.98 -35.99
C SER A 27 -10.87 -4.77 -36.93
N VAL A 28 -10.02 -3.79 -36.60
CA VAL A 28 -9.85 -2.57 -37.41
C VAL A 28 -8.97 -2.79 -38.64
N PHE A 29 -7.85 -3.52 -38.50
CA PHE A 29 -6.84 -3.64 -39.57
C PHE A 29 -7.01 -4.85 -40.47
N HIS A 30 -7.61 -5.95 -39.99
CA HIS A 30 -7.74 -7.20 -40.75
C HIS A 30 -9.19 -7.52 -41.14
N GLY A 31 -10.14 -6.61 -40.88
CA GLY A 31 -11.56 -6.80 -41.22
C GLY A 31 -12.24 -7.91 -40.41
N PHE A 32 -11.70 -8.23 -39.22
CA PHE A 32 -12.29 -9.24 -38.34
C PHE A 32 -13.64 -8.76 -37.80
N ASN A 33 -14.60 -9.68 -37.72
CA ASN A 33 -15.98 -9.36 -37.32
C ASN A 33 -16.01 -8.67 -35.95
N PHE A 34 -16.46 -7.41 -35.93
CA PHE A 34 -16.53 -6.56 -34.74
C PHE A 34 -17.31 -7.21 -33.59
N ILE A 35 -18.37 -7.95 -33.90
CA ILE A 35 -19.21 -8.65 -32.92
C ILE A 35 -18.41 -9.75 -32.22
N VAL A 36 -17.63 -10.53 -32.96
CA VAL A 36 -16.84 -11.63 -32.41
C VAL A 36 -15.65 -11.09 -31.60
N ALA A 37 -14.99 -10.04 -32.09
CA ALA A 37 -13.91 -9.38 -31.36
C ALA A 37 -14.40 -8.78 -30.02
N GLY A 38 -15.56 -8.11 -30.03
CA GLY A 38 -16.18 -7.57 -28.81
C GLY A 38 -16.53 -8.66 -27.79
N LEU A 39 -17.07 -9.79 -28.26
CA LEU A 39 -17.42 -10.91 -27.38
C LEU A 39 -16.18 -11.54 -26.73
N VAL A 40 -15.09 -11.68 -27.48
CA VAL A 40 -13.80 -12.17 -26.99
C VAL A 40 -13.18 -11.19 -25.99
N ALA A 41 -13.26 -9.88 -26.24
CA ALA A 41 -12.77 -8.86 -25.31
C ALA A 41 -13.53 -8.87 -23.97
N ILE A 42 -14.86 -9.00 -24.02
CA ILE A 42 -15.70 -9.07 -22.82
C ILE A 42 -15.37 -10.34 -22.02
N LEU A 43 -15.24 -11.50 -22.68
CA LEU A 43 -14.87 -12.74 -22.00
C LEU A 43 -13.48 -12.65 -21.37
N ALA A 44 -12.50 -12.05 -22.06
CA ALA A 44 -11.16 -11.84 -21.51
C ALA A 44 -11.17 -10.97 -20.26
N LEU A 45 -11.97 -9.90 -20.24
CA LEU A 45 -12.13 -9.04 -19.06
C LEU A 45 -12.77 -9.77 -17.88
N ILE A 46 -13.81 -10.59 -18.13
CA ILE A 46 -14.47 -11.37 -17.08
C ILE A 46 -13.47 -12.36 -16.46
N VAL A 47 -12.73 -13.10 -17.29
CA VAL A 47 -11.75 -14.09 -16.83
C VAL A 47 -10.61 -13.42 -16.06
N ALA A 48 -10.09 -12.28 -16.56
CA ALA A 48 -9.06 -11.51 -15.87
C ALA A 48 -9.57 -11.01 -14.50
N GLY A 49 -10.80 -10.51 -14.43
CA GLY A 49 -11.43 -10.06 -13.19
C GLY A 49 -11.56 -11.18 -12.15
N VAL A 50 -12.02 -12.36 -12.56
CA VAL A 50 -12.13 -13.54 -11.68
C VAL A 50 -10.76 -13.98 -11.17
N LEU A 51 -9.74 -13.98 -12.03
CA LEU A 51 -8.37 -14.33 -11.63
C LEU A 51 -7.76 -13.34 -10.63
N VAL A 52 -8.08 -12.04 -10.73
CA VAL A 52 -7.65 -11.03 -9.75
C VAL A 52 -8.31 -11.29 -8.40
N VAL A 53 -9.62 -11.55 -8.37
CA VAL A 53 -10.34 -11.81 -7.11
C VAL A 53 -9.81 -13.06 -6.42
N ILE A 54 -9.59 -14.14 -7.16
CA ILE A 54 -9.00 -15.39 -6.64
C ILE A 54 -7.56 -15.15 -6.18
N GLY A 55 -6.77 -14.41 -6.97
CA GLY A 55 -5.39 -14.07 -6.62
C GLY A 55 -5.30 -13.21 -5.34
N LEU A 56 -6.24 -12.28 -5.14
CA LEU A 56 -6.32 -11.50 -3.90
C LEU A 56 -6.81 -12.35 -2.73
N ALA A 57 -7.77 -13.25 -2.93
CA ALA A 57 -8.28 -14.12 -1.87
C ALA A 57 -7.18 -15.08 -1.35
N ILE A 58 -6.45 -15.74 -2.25
CA ILE A 58 -5.36 -16.65 -1.91
C ILE A 58 -4.15 -15.86 -1.38
N GLY A 59 -3.80 -14.74 -2.02
CA GLY A 59 -2.72 -13.87 -1.57
C GLY A 59 -2.98 -13.22 -0.22
N SER A 60 -4.25 -13.05 0.18
CA SER A 60 -4.62 -12.51 1.49
C SER A 60 -4.39 -13.50 2.63
N GLU A 61 -4.41 -14.81 2.39
CA GLU A 61 -4.03 -15.81 3.40
C GLU A 61 -2.50 -15.91 3.56
N GLU A 62 -1.75 -15.60 2.49
CA GLU A 62 -0.29 -15.62 2.47
C GLU A 62 0.37 -14.26 2.75
N LEU A 63 -0.40 -13.17 2.89
CA LEU A 63 0.10 -12.00 3.58
C LEU A 63 0.52 -12.50 4.96
N PRO A 64 1.82 -12.48 5.30
CA PRO A 64 2.21 -12.83 6.65
C PRO A 64 1.41 -11.90 7.53
N SER A 65 0.42 -12.43 8.25
CA SER A 65 -0.15 -11.79 9.43
C SER A 65 1.05 -11.16 10.08
N GLU A 66 1.04 -9.84 10.16
CA GLU A 66 2.11 -8.99 10.63
C GLU A 66 2.36 -9.36 12.09
N LYS A 67 2.93 -10.54 12.30
CA LYS A 67 3.45 -11.05 13.55
C LYS A 67 4.71 -10.25 13.68
N ILE A 68 4.51 -9.03 14.18
CA ILE A 68 5.54 -8.06 14.55
C ILE A 68 6.67 -8.89 15.15
N LYS A 69 7.84 -8.87 14.49
CA LYS A 69 8.95 -9.70 14.95
C LYS A 69 9.22 -9.33 16.40
N PRO A 70 9.59 -10.26 17.28
CA PRO A 70 9.86 -9.93 18.68
C PRO A 70 10.90 -8.78 18.81
N SER A 71 11.83 -8.69 17.86
CA SER A 71 12.79 -7.59 17.74
C SER A 71 12.17 -6.22 17.41
N GLU A 72 11.05 -6.16 16.69
CA GLU A 72 10.34 -4.92 16.37
C GLU A 72 9.49 -4.46 17.56
N ILE A 73 8.92 -5.39 18.33
CA ILE A 73 8.23 -5.09 19.60
C ILE A 73 9.20 -4.47 20.60
N GLU A 74 10.41 -5.02 20.70
CA GLU A 74 11.45 -4.50 21.60
C GLU A 74 11.91 -3.09 21.19
N ARG A 75 12.07 -2.84 19.88
CA ARG A 75 12.35 -1.50 19.34
C ARG A 75 11.21 -0.53 19.63
N LEU A 76 9.96 -0.95 19.48
CA LEU A 76 8.79 -0.12 19.80
C LEU A 76 8.74 0.24 21.29
N ASN A 77 9.07 -0.69 22.17
CA ASN A 77 9.14 -0.43 23.61
C ASN A 77 10.25 0.56 23.98
N LEU A 78 11.42 0.44 23.37
CA LEU A 78 12.52 1.40 23.54
C LEU A 78 12.14 2.79 23.02
N LEU A 79 11.54 2.88 21.83
CA LEU A 79 11.06 4.16 21.28
C LEU A 79 10.01 4.80 22.18
N ARG A 80 9.10 4.00 22.75
CA ARG A 80 8.07 4.47 23.66
C ARG A 80 8.65 4.97 24.99
N ALA A 81 9.66 4.28 25.52
CA ALA A 81 10.39 4.72 26.71
C ALA A 81 11.14 6.04 26.44
N HIS A 82 11.79 6.14 25.28
CA HIS A 82 12.51 7.35 24.89
C HIS A 82 11.56 8.55 24.71
N GLN A 83 10.41 8.35 24.05
CA GLN A 83 9.38 9.38 23.91
C GLN A 83 8.87 9.88 25.27
N ARG A 84 8.72 8.98 26.25
CA ARG A 84 8.28 9.35 27.59
C ARG A 84 9.33 10.20 28.32
N ALA A 85 10.61 9.84 28.21
CA ALA A 85 11.71 10.62 28.77
C ALA A 85 11.79 12.02 28.13
N THR A 86 11.67 12.12 26.80
CA THR A 86 11.68 13.43 26.12
C THR A 86 10.50 14.31 26.51
N LEU A 87 9.36 13.71 26.88
CA LEU A 87 8.18 14.46 27.32
C LEU A 87 8.40 15.08 28.71
N GLU A 88 9.10 14.38 29.58
CA GLU A 88 9.49 14.85 30.92
C GLU A 88 10.50 16.00 30.82
N GLU A 89 11.50 15.88 29.94
CA GLU A 89 12.45 16.96 29.65
C GLU A 89 11.75 18.22 29.09
N LEU A 90 10.74 18.04 28.23
CA LEU A 90 9.96 19.17 27.70
C LEU A 90 9.13 19.88 28.79
N ASP A 91 8.61 19.15 29.77
CA ASP A 91 7.84 19.74 30.87
C ASP A 91 8.76 20.57 31.79
N GLU A 92 9.99 20.09 32.04
CA GLU A 92 11.00 20.84 32.78
C GLU A 92 11.40 22.14 32.04
N ILE A 93 11.56 22.08 30.71
CA ILE A 93 11.80 23.28 29.89
C ILE A 93 10.63 24.28 30.01
N ILE A 94 9.38 23.80 30.05
CA ILE A 94 8.21 24.67 30.24
C ILE A 94 8.25 25.38 31.59
N VAL A 95 8.66 24.70 32.65
CA VAL A 95 8.84 25.30 33.99
C VAL A 95 9.89 26.41 33.95
N ILE A 96 11.06 26.13 33.37
CA ILE A 96 12.14 27.12 33.24
C ILE A 96 11.68 28.35 32.44
N LEU A 97 10.96 28.15 31.34
CA LEU A 97 10.42 29.26 30.54
C LEU A 97 9.38 30.08 31.30
N ARG A 98 8.59 29.45 32.19
CA ARG A 98 7.67 30.17 33.07
C ARG A 98 8.41 31.01 34.09
N GLU A 99 9.44 30.46 34.73
CA GLU A 99 10.28 31.22 35.67
C GLU A 99 10.92 32.43 35.00
N ILE A 100 11.52 32.25 33.82
CA ILE A 100 12.11 33.36 33.05
C ILE A 100 11.05 34.43 32.75
N ARG A 101 9.86 34.02 32.32
CA ARG A 101 8.75 34.94 32.03
C ARG A 101 8.30 35.69 33.28
N ASP A 102 8.24 35.02 34.42
CA ASP A 102 7.77 35.61 35.67
C ASP A 102 8.82 36.59 36.23
N VAL A 103 10.12 36.28 36.07
CA VAL A 103 11.24 37.22 36.33
C VAL A 103 11.13 38.44 35.41
N LEU A 104 10.91 38.25 34.11
CA LEU A 104 10.77 39.36 33.16
C LEU A 104 9.55 40.25 33.48
N LYS A 105 8.43 39.67 33.90
CA LYS A 105 7.27 40.45 34.38
C LYS A 105 7.59 41.25 35.63
N SER A 106 8.30 40.65 36.60
CA SER A 106 8.68 41.34 37.83
C SER A 106 9.67 42.49 37.62
N ALA A 107 10.48 42.43 36.55
CA ALA A 107 11.42 43.49 36.19
C ALA A 107 10.79 44.64 35.39
N GLN A 108 9.53 44.49 34.98
CA GLN A 108 8.79 45.50 34.20
C GLN A 108 7.83 46.35 35.05
N GLU A 109 7.65 46.00 36.34
CA GLU A 109 7.06 46.88 37.38
C GLU A 109 8.13 47.81 37.97
#